data_AF-A0A2N5ZFU3-F1
#
_entry.id   AF-A0A2N5ZFU3-F1
#
_cell.length_a   1.000
_cell.length_b   1.000
_cell.length_c   1.000
_cell.angle_alpha   90.00
_cell.angle_beta   90.00
_cell.angle_gamma   90.00
#
_symmetry.space_group_name_H-M   'P 1'
#
loop_
_entity.id
_entity.type
_entity.pdbx_description
1 polymer ?
#
loop_
_entity_poly.entity_id
_entity_poly.type
_entity_poly.pdbx_seq_one_letter_code
_entity_poly.pdbx_strand_id
1 'polypeptide(L)' 'MADHTLLNIKLFFNGLENTDKQIAFLFYYEELTPAEIANVLEIPVEKVNTRMRQIRKELEVYMQKLYFDMNSENL' A
#
# COMPACT_ATOMS: atom_id res chain seq x y z
N MET A 1 14.24 -6.68 -15.90
CA MET A 1 12.99 -5.89 -15.81
C MET A 1 12.18 -6.16 -14.53
N ALA A 2 12.25 -7.34 -13.89
CA ALA A 2 11.45 -7.64 -12.68
C ALA A 2 11.89 -6.91 -11.38
N ASP A 3 13.14 -6.46 -11.26
CA ASP A 3 13.68 -5.89 -10.01
C ASP A 3 13.13 -4.50 -9.65
N HIS A 4 12.85 -3.65 -10.63
CA HIS A 4 12.49 -2.25 -10.36
C HIS A 4 11.06 -2.10 -9.82
N THR A 5 10.11 -2.91 -10.27
CA THR A 5 8.72 -2.85 -9.81
C THR A 5 8.60 -3.26 -8.34
N LEU A 6 9.27 -4.34 -7.93
CA LEU A 6 9.28 -4.78 -6.54
C LEU A 6 9.97 -3.76 -5.62
N LEU A 7 11.07 -3.16 -6.09
CA LEU A 7 11.75 -2.08 -5.36
C LEU A 7 10.82 -0.87 -5.16
N ASN A 8 10.11 -0.45 -6.21
CA ASN A 8 9.19 0.67 -6.16
C ASN A 8 7.99 0.41 -5.21
N ILE A 9 7.42 -0.79 -5.25
CA ILE A 9 6.35 -1.19 -4.32
C ILE A 9 6.87 -1.17 -2.87
N LYS A 10 8.11 -1.65 -2.64
CA LYS A 10 8.74 -1.59 -1.32
C LYS A 10 8.99 -0.17 -0.85
N LEU A 11 9.40 0.73 -1.73
CA LEU A 11 9.58 2.16 -1.43
C LEU A 11 8.25 2.81 -1.05
N PHE A 12 7.18 2.51 -1.79
CA PHE A 12 5.83 2.97 -1.44
C PHE A 12 5.42 2.55 -0.02
N PHE A 13 5.49 1.25 0.29
CA PHE A 13 5.09 0.75 1.63
C PHE A 13 6.01 1.26 2.75
N ASN A 14 7.27 1.58 2.45
CA ASN A 14 8.17 2.20 3.42
C ASN A 14 7.84 3.67 3.72
N GLY A 15 7.17 4.37 2.79
CA GLY A 15 6.74 5.75 2.97
C GLY A 15 5.41 5.93 3.72
N LEU A 16 4.69 4.83 4.00
CA LEU A 16 3.43 4.90 4.75
C LEU A 16 3.65 5.26 6.23
N GLU A 17 2.65 5.93 6.82
CA GLU A 17 2.57 6.10 8.27
C GLU A 17 2.54 4.74 8.99
N ASN A 18 3.03 4.66 10.24
CA ASN A 18 3.15 3.39 10.97
C ASN A 18 1.85 2.56 11.00
N THR A 19 0.70 3.20 11.25
CA THR A 19 -0.60 2.53 11.26
C THR A 19 -0.97 1.98 9.87
N ASP A 20 -0.72 2.75 8.82
CA ASP A 20 -1.06 2.37 7.45
C ASP A 20 -0.13 1.27 6.93
N LYS A 21 1.15 1.31 7.34
CA LYS A 21 2.12 0.24 7.10
C LYS A 21 1.71 -1.08 7.76
N GLN A 22 1.24 -1.03 9.01
CA GLN A 22 0.74 -2.20 9.73
C GLN A 22 -0.52 -2.78 9.08
N ILE A 23 -1.48 -1.92 8.73
CA ILE A 23 -2.70 -2.32 8.03
C ILE A 23 -2.37 -2.98 6.69
N ALA A 24 -1.50 -2.35 5.88
CA ALA A 24 -1.06 -2.90 4.60
C ALA A 24 -0.33 -4.24 4.75
N PHE A 25 0.54 -4.35 5.76
CA PHE A 25 1.26 -5.60 6.05
C PHE A 25 0.29 -6.73 6.38
N LEU A 26 -0.60 -6.51 7.35
CA LEU A 26 -1.56 -7.53 7.78
C LEU A 26 -2.53 -7.93 6.66
N PHE A 27 -2.88 -7.00 5.77
CA PHE A 27 -3.76 -7.31 4.64
C PHE A 27 -3.04 -8.06 3.51
N TYR A 28 -1.88 -7.59 3.04
CA TYR A 28 -1.23 -8.14 1.84
C TYR A 28 -0.28 -9.29 2.13
N TYR A 29 0.31 -9.38 3.33
CA TYR A 29 1.27 -10.43 3.68
C TYR A 29 0.66 -11.52 4.56
N GLU A 30 -0.18 -11.13 5.53
CA GLU A 30 -0.83 -12.07 6.45
C GLU A 30 -2.24 -12.46 5.98
N GLU A 31 -2.71 -11.90 4.86
CA GLU A 31 -4.01 -12.19 4.23
C GLU A 31 -5.23 -12.02 5.17
N LEU A 32 -5.10 -11.17 6.20
CA LEU A 32 -6.17 -10.96 7.18
C LEU A 32 -7.32 -10.13 6.60
N THR A 33 -8.53 -10.45 7.03
CA THR A 33 -9.72 -9.64 6.75
C THR A 33 -9.68 -8.31 7.51
N PRO A 34 -10.40 -7.27 7.06
CA PRO A 34 -10.47 -6.00 7.79
C PRO A 34 -10.93 -6.13 9.25
N ALA A 35 -11.78 -7.11 9.56
CA ALA A 35 -12.24 -7.38 10.91
C ALA A 35 -11.15 -8.00 11.79
N GLU A 36 -10.36 -8.93 11.25
CA GLU A 36 -9.21 -9.51 11.96
C GLU A 36 -8.12 -8.46 12.19
N ILE A 37 -7.86 -7.61 11.20
CA ILE A 37 -6.91 -6.48 11.34
C ILE A 37 -7.37 -5.52 12.44
N ALA A 38 -8.66 -5.18 12.46
CA ALA A 38 -9.26 -4.32 13.49
C ALA A 38 -9.05 -4.91 14.89
N ASN A 39 -9.21 -6.22 15.04
CA ASN A 39 -8.95 -6.93 16.28
C ASN A 39 -7.47 -6.92 16.68
N VAL A 40 -6.55 -7.19 15.74
CA VAL A 40 -5.09 -7.20 15.99
C VAL A 40 -4.57 -5.82 16.38
N LEU A 41 -5.07 -4.77 15.76
CA LEU A 41 -4.60 -3.39 15.98
C LEU A 41 -5.42 -2.63 17.04
N GLU A 42 -6.44 -3.25 17.62
CA GLU A 42 -7.37 -2.65 18.59
C GLU A 42 -7.96 -1.31 18.09
N ILE A 43 -8.35 -1.25 16.81
CA ILE A 43 -8.98 -0.08 16.18
C ILE A 43 -10.32 -0.43 15.53
N PRO A 44 -11.23 0.54 15.32
CA PRO A 44 -12.49 0.28 14.64
C PRO A 44 -12.30 -0.26 13.21
N VAL A 45 -13.15 -1.21 12.81
CA VAL A 45 -13.11 -1.79 11.45
C VAL A 45 -13.35 -0.75 10.36
N GLU A 46 -14.14 0.29 10.65
CA GLU A 46 -14.36 1.44 9.76
C GLU A 46 -13.07 2.22 9.53
N LYS A 47 -12.21 2.32 10.54
CA LYS A 47 -10.90 2.97 10.44
C LYS A 47 -9.97 2.15 9.56
N VAL A 48 -9.95 0.82 9.72
CA VAL A 48 -9.20 -0.10 8.84
C VAL A 48 -9.65 0.07 7.39
N ASN A 49 -10.96 0.02 7.13
CA ASN A 49 -11.51 0.16 5.79
C ASN A 49 -11.18 1.51 5.15
N THR A 50 -11.29 2.60 5.93
CA THR A 50 -10.97 3.95 5.46
C THR A 50 -9.50 4.07 5.08
N ARG A 51 -8.59 3.59 5.93
CA ARG A 51 -7.15 3.59 5.67
C ARG A 51 -6.79 2.68 4.49
N MET A 52 -7.35 1.48 4.41
CA MET A 52 -7.16 0.58 3.26
C MET A 52 -7.56 1.22 1.93
N ARG A 53 -8.70 1.93 1.91
CA ARG A 53 -9.13 2.68 0.71
C ARG A 53 -8.14 3.78 0.36
N GLN A 54 -7.62 4.51 1.35
CA GLN A 54 -6.64 5.56 1.14
C GLN A 54 -5.32 4.99 0.59
N ILE A 55 -4.79 3.93 1.21
CA ILE A 55 -3.56 3.24 0.78
C ILE A 55 -3.70 2.77 -0.68
N ARG A 56 -4.84 2.16 -1.05
CA ARG A 56 -5.08 1.72 -2.44
C ARG A 56 -5.07 2.88 -3.42
N LYS A 57 -5.73 3.99 -3.07
CA LYS A 57 -5.75 5.19 -3.91
C LYS A 57 -4.35 5.78 -4.09
N GLU A 58 -3.57 5.86 -3.02
CA GLU A 58 -2.20 6.36 -3.06
C GLU A 58 -1.28 5.45 -3.89
N LEU A 59 -1.44 4.13 -3.75
CA LEU A 59 -0.70 3.15 -4.54
C LEU A 59 -1.01 3.30 -6.04
N GLU A 60 -2.28 3.47 -6.40
CA GLU A 60 -2.70 3.67 -7.79
C GLU A 60 -2.03 4.92 -8.39
N VAL A 61 -2.07 6.05 -7.68
CA VAL A 61 -1.42 7.29 -8.11
C VAL A 61 0.09 7.11 -8.25
N TYR A 62 0.72 6.42 -7.29
CA TYR A 62 2.16 6.15 -7.33
C TYR A 62 2.55 5.29 -8.54
N MET A 63 1.78 4.25 -8.84
CA MET A 63 2.02 3.37 -9.99
C MET A 63 1.78 4.10 -11.33
N GLN A 64 0.77 4.96 -11.42
CA GLN A 64 0.54 5.80 -12.61
C GLN A 64 1.73 6.73 -12.87
N LYS A 65 2.25 7.37 -11.82
CA LYS A 65 3.42 8.24 -11.92
C LYS A 65 4.65 7.46 -12.39
N LEU A 66 4.92 6.31 -11.77
CA LEU A 66 6.04 5.46 -12.18
C LEU A 66 5.94 5.03 -13.65
N TYR A 67 4.74 4.65 -14.09
CA TYR A 67 4.51 4.29 -15.49
C TYR A 67 4.76 5.48 -16.43
N PHE A 68 4.33 6.68 -16.05
CA PHE A 68 4.60 7.89 -16.83
C PHE A 68 6.10 8.18 -16.91
N ASP A 69 6.79 8.19 -15.76
CA ASP A 69 8.22 8.49 -15.67
C ASP A 69 9.04 7.50 -16.54
N MET A 70 8.75 6.20 -16.45
CA MET A 70 9.41 5.16 -17.25
C MET A 70 9.20 5.32 -18.77
N ASN A 71 8.07 5.89 -19.21
CA ASN A 71 7.80 6.11 -20.63
C ASN A 71 8.35 7.45 -21.14
N SER A 72 8.58 8.41 -20.24
CA SER A 72 9.18 9.71 -20.59
C SER A 72 10.70 9.67 -20.76
N GLU A 73 11.40 8.71 -20.14
CA GLU A 73 12.85 8.50 -20.27
C GLU A 73 13.26 7.76 -21.56
N ASN A 74 12.29 7.28 -22.35
CA ASN A 74 12.51 6.54 -23.60
C ASN A 74 12.26 7.39 -24.87
N LEU A 75 12.15 8.72 -24.73
CA LEU A 75 11.96 9.72 -25.79
C LEU A 75 13.15 10.69 -25.84
#